data_AF-A0A3D4LJP8-F1
#
_entry.id   AF-A0A3D4LJP8-F1
#
_cell.length_a   1.000
_cell.length_b   1.000
_cell.length_c   1.000
_cell.angle_alpha   90.00
_cell.angle_beta   90.00
_cell.angle_gamma   90.00
#
_symmetry.space_group_name_H-M   'P 1'
#
loop_
_entity.id
_entity.type
_entity.pdbx_description
1 polymer ?
#
loop_
_entity_poly.entity_id
_entity_poly.type
_entity_poly.pdbx_seq_one_letter_code
_entity_poly.pdbx_strand_id
1 'polypeptide(L)'
;FYNHDFVILEGVRDTCIPKIVTAHDVEGIQDRMDETTFAISGKISNSMSEYEGIPVINSITEIEKMVNIIEEKVFDRPPDMKDECCQKCGYTCAELSSKILKGEAERRDCILTEQSVMLKINGQEITMVPFVQSILKNAIEGIAKELSGYTENGDIEVCIKR
;
A
#
# COMPACT_ATOMS: atom_id res chain seq x y z
N PHE A 1 0.97 -0.54 18.71
CA PHE A 1 1.75 -0.77 17.49
C PHE A 1 1.73 -2.25 17.19
N TYR A 2 1.35 -2.62 15.97
CA TYR A 2 1.39 -4.00 15.51
C TYR A 2 2.66 -4.16 14.68
N ASN A 3 3.48 -5.16 15.00
CA ASN A 3 4.70 -5.48 14.28
C ASN A 3 4.50 -6.88 13.69
N HIS A 4 3.98 -6.93 12.46
CA HIS A 4 3.62 -8.16 11.76
C HIS A 4 4.09 -8.07 10.33
N ASP A 5 4.58 -9.19 9.79
CA ASP A 5 5.01 -9.29 8.39
C ASP A 5 3.80 -9.33 7.44
N PHE A 6 2.70 -9.95 7.90
CA PHE A 6 1.45 -10.04 7.16
C PHE A 6 0.26 -9.60 8.02
N VAL A 7 -0.71 -8.96 7.36
CA VAL A 7 -2.01 -8.60 7.95
C VAL A 7 -3.10 -9.09 7.01
N ILE A 8 -3.99 -9.94 7.50
CA ILE A 8 -5.14 -10.45 6.75
C ILE A 8 -6.34 -9.54 7.02
N LEU A 9 -6.95 -9.02 5.96
CA LEU A 9 -8.16 -8.20 6.04
C LEU A 9 -9.34 -8.99 5.46
N GLU A 10 -10.29 -9.38 6.30
CA GLU A 10 -11.49 -10.08 5.86
C GLU A 10 -12.63 -9.10 5.57
N GLY A 11 -13.24 -9.19 4.39
CA GLY A 11 -14.41 -8.39 4.01
C GLY A 11 -14.13 -6.92 3.68
N VAL A 12 -12.86 -6.50 3.63
CA VAL A 12 -12.47 -5.14 3.26
C VAL A 12 -12.37 -5.02 1.74
N ARG A 13 -13.21 -4.16 1.14
CA ARG A 13 -13.25 -3.93 -0.31
C ARG A 13 -12.62 -2.59 -0.74
N ASP A 14 -12.80 -1.56 0.09
CA ASP A 14 -12.42 -0.17 -0.23
C ASP A 14 -10.96 0.14 0.13
N THR A 15 -10.02 -0.57 -0.50
CA THR A 15 -8.58 -0.36 -0.32
C THR A 15 -7.82 -0.89 -1.54
N CYS A 16 -6.60 -0.40 -1.73
CA CYS A 16 -5.73 -0.73 -2.86
C CYS A 16 -4.73 -1.87 -2.56
N ILE A 17 -5.03 -2.81 -1.67
CA ILE A 17 -4.12 -3.93 -1.35
C ILE A 17 -4.35 -5.14 -2.27
N PRO A 18 -3.38 -6.05 -2.42
CA PRO A 18 -3.58 -7.35 -3.06
C PRO A 18 -4.72 -8.17 -2.43
N LYS A 19 -5.60 -8.76 -3.27
CA LYS A 19 -6.79 -9.49 -2.81
C LYS A 19 -6.83 -10.92 -3.33
N ILE A 20 -7.37 -11.80 -2.49
CA ILE A 20 -7.82 -13.13 -2.87
C ILE A 20 -9.34 -13.11 -2.86
N VAL A 21 -9.97 -13.36 -4.01
CA VAL A 21 -11.44 -13.44 -4.09
C VAL A 21 -11.89 -14.84 -3.70
N THR A 22 -12.76 -14.95 -2.71
CA THR A 22 -13.39 -16.22 -2.33
C THR A 22 -14.82 -16.28 -2.88
N ALA A 23 -15.14 -17.31 -3.66
CA ALA A 23 -16.42 -17.40 -4.36
C ALA A 23 -17.00 -18.82 -4.40
N HIS A 24 -18.34 -18.89 -4.53
CA HIS A 24 -19.05 -20.15 -4.74
C HIS A 24 -19.21 -20.52 -6.22
N ASP A 25 -19.33 -19.51 -7.07
CA ASP A 25 -19.62 -19.58 -8.49
C ASP A 25 -18.95 -18.40 -9.22
N VAL A 26 -19.14 -18.33 -10.55
CA VAL A 26 -18.58 -17.28 -11.41
C VAL A 26 -19.17 -15.90 -11.09
N GLU A 27 -20.46 -15.82 -10.77
CA GLU A 27 -21.11 -14.55 -10.41
C GLU A 27 -20.46 -13.95 -9.16
N GLY A 28 -20.15 -14.79 -8.17
CA GLY A 28 -19.42 -14.37 -6.98
C GLY A 28 -17.99 -13.90 -7.23
N ILE A 29 -17.33 -14.41 -8.28
CA ILE A 29 -16.03 -13.88 -8.73
C ILE A 29 -16.25 -12.48 -9.31
N GLN A 30 -17.16 -12.34 -10.27
CA GLN A 30 -17.43 -11.09 -10.98
C GLN A 30 -17.89 -9.95 -10.07
N ASP A 31 -18.63 -10.23 -8.99
CA ASP A 31 -19.04 -9.22 -7.99
C ASP A 31 -17.87 -8.59 -7.21
N ARG A 32 -16.78 -9.36 -7.02
CA ARG A 32 -15.72 -9.02 -6.05
C ARG A 32 -14.36 -8.80 -6.69
N MET A 33 -14.17 -9.28 -7.91
CA MET A 33 -12.91 -9.18 -8.62
C MET A 33 -12.69 -7.76 -9.12
N ASP A 34 -11.47 -7.30 -8.93
CA ASP A 34 -10.98 -6.01 -9.40
C ASP A 34 -9.51 -6.13 -9.83
N GLU A 35 -8.91 -5.02 -10.25
CA GLU A 35 -7.54 -4.95 -10.73
C GLU A 35 -6.46 -5.29 -9.68
N THR A 36 -6.84 -5.46 -8.40
CA THR A 36 -5.97 -5.87 -7.29
C THR A 36 -6.12 -7.34 -6.91
N THR A 37 -7.00 -8.07 -7.61
CA THR A 37 -7.18 -9.51 -7.40
C THR A 37 -6.04 -10.28 -8.05
N PHE A 38 -5.30 -11.08 -7.25
CA PHE A 38 -4.18 -11.88 -7.76
C PHE A 38 -4.40 -13.39 -7.68
N ALA A 39 -5.41 -13.83 -6.92
CA ALA A 39 -5.82 -15.23 -6.84
C ALA A 39 -7.31 -15.34 -6.51
N ILE A 40 -7.90 -16.48 -6.85
CA ILE A 40 -9.29 -16.82 -6.53
C ILE A 40 -9.30 -18.13 -5.74
N SER A 41 -10.24 -18.27 -4.79
CA SER A 41 -10.44 -19.47 -3.99
C SER A 41 -11.92 -19.68 -3.64
N GLY A 42 -12.23 -20.58 -2.72
CA GLY A 42 -13.58 -20.92 -2.29
C GLY A 42 -14.17 -22.15 -3.01
N LYS A 43 -15.48 -22.35 -2.95
CA LYS A 43 -16.11 -23.58 -3.48
C LYS A 43 -15.90 -23.75 -5.00
N ILE A 44 -15.77 -22.65 -5.74
CA ILE A 44 -15.53 -22.66 -7.19
C ILE A 44 -14.22 -23.39 -7.57
N SER A 45 -13.22 -23.40 -6.68
CA SER A 45 -11.93 -24.05 -6.94
C SER A 45 -11.99 -25.58 -6.96
N ASN A 46 -13.13 -26.19 -6.63
CA ASN A 46 -13.32 -27.63 -6.82
C ASN A 46 -13.57 -28.00 -8.29
N SER A 47 -13.94 -27.02 -9.12
CA SER A 47 -14.37 -27.23 -10.51
C SER A 47 -13.63 -26.36 -11.53
N MET A 48 -12.74 -25.48 -11.07
CA MET A 48 -12.05 -24.50 -11.89
C MET A 48 -10.65 -24.26 -11.33
N SER A 49 -9.66 -24.15 -12.22
CA SER A 49 -8.25 -23.91 -11.87
C SER A 49 -7.74 -22.53 -12.31
N GLU A 50 -8.49 -21.81 -13.15
CA GLU A 50 -8.15 -20.50 -13.67
C GLU A 50 -9.42 -19.74 -14.08
N TYR A 51 -9.43 -18.42 -13.88
CA TYR A 51 -10.47 -17.51 -14.36
C TYR A 51 -9.81 -16.23 -14.88
N GLU A 52 -10.00 -15.90 -16.17
CA GLU A 52 -9.44 -14.68 -16.80
C GLU A 52 -7.91 -14.50 -16.58
N GLY A 53 -7.15 -15.61 -16.60
CA GLY A 53 -5.71 -15.60 -16.36
C GLY A 53 -5.30 -15.47 -14.90
N ILE A 54 -6.25 -15.39 -13.96
CA ILE A 54 -6.02 -15.41 -12.51
C ILE A 54 -6.13 -16.86 -12.02
N PRO A 55 -5.13 -17.36 -11.25
CA PRO A 55 -5.17 -18.73 -10.74
C PRO A 55 -6.31 -18.91 -9.73
N VAL A 56 -7.09 -19.99 -9.91
CA VAL A 56 -8.11 -20.44 -8.96
C VAL A 56 -7.53 -21.60 -8.16
N ILE A 57 -7.33 -21.40 -6.87
CA ILE A 57 -6.59 -22.32 -5.99
C ILE A 57 -7.51 -22.80 -4.87
N ASN A 58 -7.56 -24.11 -4.67
CA ASN A 58 -8.28 -24.68 -3.54
C ASN A 58 -7.41 -24.63 -2.28
N SER A 59 -7.68 -23.70 -1.36
CA SER A 59 -6.86 -23.50 -0.17
C SER A 59 -6.92 -24.66 0.83
N ILE A 60 -7.89 -25.58 0.73
CA ILE A 60 -7.98 -26.78 1.59
C ILE A 60 -7.03 -27.86 1.09
N THR A 61 -6.91 -28.05 -0.23
CA THR A 61 -6.09 -29.13 -0.82
C THR A 61 -4.73 -28.67 -1.32
N GLU A 62 -4.56 -27.38 -1.61
CA GLU A 62 -3.37 -26.77 -2.20
C GLU A 62 -2.86 -25.59 -1.34
N ILE A 63 -2.87 -25.72 -0.01
CA ILE A 63 -2.50 -24.63 0.90
C ILE A 63 -1.08 -24.10 0.64
N GLU A 64 -0.10 -24.97 0.35
CA GLU A 64 1.27 -24.56 0.06
C GLU A 64 1.35 -23.65 -1.17
N LYS A 65 0.61 -24.00 -2.23
CA LYS A 65 0.53 -23.19 -3.46
C LYS A 65 -0.11 -21.84 -3.19
N MET A 66 -1.14 -21.79 -2.33
CA MET A 66 -1.77 -20.54 -1.91
C MET A 66 -0.80 -19.66 -1.12
N VAL A 67 -0.04 -20.23 -0.18
CA VAL A 67 0.95 -19.48 0.60
C VAL A 67 2.08 -18.95 -0.30
N ASN A 68 2.60 -19.78 -1.21
CA ASN A 68 3.67 -19.36 -2.12
C ASN A 68 3.27 -18.16 -2.98
N ILE A 69 2.04 -18.14 -3.52
CA ILE A 69 1.58 -17.00 -4.32
C ILE A 69 1.33 -15.76 -3.45
N ILE A 70 0.91 -15.92 -2.18
CA ILE A 70 0.80 -14.80 -1.24
C ILE A 70 2.17 -14.18 -0.99
N GLU A 71 3.18 -14.99 -0.69
CA GLU A 71 4.55 -14.52 -0.45
C GLU A 71 5.18 -13.87 -1.70
N GLU A 72 4.84 -14.37 -2.90
CA GLU A 72 5.32 -13.81 -4.17
C GLU A 72 4.65 -12.47 -4.52
N LYS A 73 3.33 -12.37 -4.33
CA LYS A 73 2.52 -11.25 -4.85
C LYS A 73 2.31 -10.11 -3.87
N VAL A 74 2.36 -10.38 -2.57
CA VAL A 74 2.09 -9.35 -1.56
C VAL A 74 3.32 -8.47 -1.34
N PHE A 75 3.08 -7.16 -1.23
CA PHE A 75 4.09 -6.13 -1.01
C PHE A 75 3.64 -5.19 0.11
N ASP A 76 4.56 -4.35 0.59
CA ASP A 76 4.25 -3.36 1.62
C ASP A 76 3.09 -2.47 1.22
N ARG A 77 2.11 -2.37 2.13
CA ARG A 77 0.87 -1.63 1.87
C ARG A 77 1.18 -0.22 1.33
N PRO A 78 0.55 0.20 0.22
CA PRO A 78 0.64 1.57 -0.26
C PRO A 78 -0.03 2.54 0.74
N PRO A 79 0.26 3.85 0.68
CA PRO A 79 -0.33 4.83 1.61
C PRO A 79 -1.86 4.93 1.57
N ASP A 80 -2.51 4.36 0.55
CA ASP A 80 -3.97 4.30 0.40
C ASP A 80 -4.62 5.69 0.49
N MET A 81 -3.98 6.64 -0.19
CA MET A 81 -4.44 8.03 -0.26
C MET A 81 -5.65 8.12 -1.18
N LYS A 82 -6.58 9.02 -0.86
CA LYS A 82 -7.66 9.40 -1.78
C LYS A 82 -7.06 9.97 -3.08
N ASP A 83 -7.71 9.71 -4.19
CA ASP A 83 -7.24 10.14 -5.52
C ASP A 83 -7.04 11.66 -5.61
N GLU A 84 -7.95 12.42 -5.01
CA GLU A 84 -7.88 13.89 -4.91
C GLU A 84 -6.65 14.38 -4.12
N CYS A 85 -6.09 13.54 -3.25
CA CYS A 85 -4.94 13.89 -2.42
C CYS A 85 -3.60 13.59 -3.10
N CYS A 86 -3.49 12.52 -3.89
CA CYS A 86 -2.19 12.10 -4.45
C CYS A 86 -2.30 11.24 -5.71
N GLN A 87 -1.68 11.71 -6.79
CA GLN A 87 -1.36 10.95 -8.00
C GLN A 87 0.01 11.34 -8.57
N LYS A 88 0.93 11.76 -7.69
CA LYS A 88 2.20 12.39 -8.09
C LYS A 88 3.22 11.41 -8.70
N CYS A 89 3.03 10.10 -8.50
CA CYS A 89 3.77 9.06 -9.22
C CYS A 89 3.15 8.72 -10.59
N GLY A 90 2.04 9.38 -10.99
CA GLY A 90 1.34 9.14 -12.25
C GLY A 90 0.16 8.17 -12.15
N TYR A 91 -0.15 7.64 -10.97
CA TYR A 91 -1.19 6.63 -10.74
C TYR A 91 -2.02 6.95 -9.49
N THR A 92 -3.27 6.46 -9.42
CA THR A 92 -3.95 6.25 -8.14
C THR A 92 -3.24 5.16 -7.34
N CYS A 93 -3.52 5.05 -6.03
CA CYS A 93 -2.93 3.97 -5.23
C CYS A 93 -3.41 2.59 -5.70
N ALA A 94 -4.66 2.47 -6.18
CA ALA A 94 -5.21 1.24 -6.75
C ALA A 94 -4.50 0.86 -8.07
N GLU A 95 -4.32 1.82 -8.97
CA GLU A 95 -3.61 1.62 -10.24
C GLU A 95 -2.16 1.18 -10.03
N LEU A 96 -1.43 1.85 -9.12
CA LEU A 96 -0.06 1.46 -8.79
C LEU A 96 -0.01 0.04 -8.25
N SER A 97 -0.95 -0.32 -7.38
CA SER A 97 -1.01 -1.66 -6.78
C SER A 97 -1.30 -2.75 -7.81
N SER A 98 -2.20 -2.48 -8.76
CA SER A 98 -2.43 -3.38 -9.91
C SER A 98 -1.16 -3.56 -10.75
N LYS A 99 -0.41 -2.48 -11.01
CA LYS A 99 0.84 -2.55 -11.76
C LYS A 99 1.92 -3.34 -11.03
N ILE A 100 2.03 -3.19 -9.71
CA ILE A 100 2.97 -3.98 -8.91
C ILE A 100 2.62 -5.47 -9.00
N LEU A 101 1.34 -5.84 -8.87
CA LEU A 101 0.89 -7.23 -9.00
C LEU A 101 1.21 -7.85 -10.37
N LYS A 102 1.19 -7.03 -11.43
CA LYS A 102 1.54 -7.42 -12.80
C LYS A 102 3.05 -7.42 -13.07
N GLY A 103 3.87 -6.97 -12.12
CA GLY A 103 5.31 -6.80 -12.31
C GLY A 103 5.70 -5.62 -13.22
N GLU A 104 4.78 -4.67 -13.45
CA GLU A 104 4.98 -3.50 -14.30
C GLU A 104 5.49 -2.26 -13.53
N ALA A 105 5.45 -2.32 -12.20
CA ALA A 105 5.89 -1.28 -11.29
C ALA A 105 6.41 -1.89 -9.99
N GLU A 106 7.09 -1.09 -9.18
CA GLU A 106 7.59 -1.49 -7.88
C GLU A 106 7.04 -0.58 -6.77
N ARG A 107 7.03 -1.09 -5.53
CA ARG A 107 6.55 -0.32 -4.38
C ARG A 107 7.28 1.02 -4.21
N ARG A 108 8.57 1.08 -4.57
CA ARG A 108 9.40 2.29 -4.54
C ARG A 108 9.01 3.36 -5.56
N ASP A 109 8.21 3.01 -6.57
CA ASP A 109 7.73 3.99 -7.56
C ASP A 109 6.72 4.97 -6.94
N CYS A 110 6.17 4.65 -5.77
CA CYS A 110 5.44 5.62 -4.98
C CYS A 110 6.43 6.65 -4.41
N ILE A 111 6.26 7.91 -4.81
CA ILE A 111 7.05 9.04 -4.30
C ILE A 111 6.90 9.30 -2.79
N LEU A 112 5.95 8.63 -2.12
CA LEU A 112 5.75 8.74 -0.68
C LEU A 112 6.52 7.69 0.11
N THR A 113 7.20 6.76 -0.56
CA THR A 113 8.08 5.77 0.08
C THR A 113 9.20 6.45 0.85
N GLU A 114 9.76 7.51 0.30
CA GLU A 114 10.74 8.35 0.96
C GLU A 114 10.13 9.72 1.27
N GLN A 115 10.13 10.10 2.54
CA GLN A 115 9.62 11.39 2.99
C GLN A 115 10.81 12.33 3.26
N SER A 116 10.75 13.55 2.72
CA SER A 116 11.74 14.60 3.01
C SER A 116 11.54 15.26 4.39
N VAL A 117 10.38 15.03 5.01
CA VAL A 117 10.01 15.53 6.33
C VAL A 117 9.39 14.41 7.15
N MET A 118 9.89 14.20 8.36
CA MET A 118 9.34 13.25 9.33
C MET A 118 8.50 13.99 10.36
N LEU A 119 7.18 13.74 10.39
CA LEU A 119 6.29 14.21 11.46
C LEU A 119 5.86 13.01 12.32
N LYS A 120 6.07 13.09 13.64
CA LYS A 120 5.65 12.08 14.60
C LYS A 120 4.54 12.61 15.51
N ILE A 121 3.41 11.92 15.60
CA ILE A 121 2.34 12.19 16.57
C ILE A 121 2.24 10.99 17.52
N ASN A 122 2.46 11.21 18.82
CA ASN A 122 2.53 10.13 19.82
C ASN A 122 3.53 9.02 19.44
N GLY A 123 4.66 9.40 18.83
CA GLY A 123 5.68 8.47 18.34
C GLY A 123 5.36 7.79 17.00
N GLN A 124 4.16 7.98 16.43
CA GLN A 124 3.78 7.42 15.14
C GLN A 124 4.13 8.38 13.99
N GLU A 125 4.89 7.89 13.01
CA GLU A 125 5.20 8.64 11.79
C GLU A 125 3.95 8.84 10.93
N ILE A 126 3.78 10.06 10.43
CA ILE A 126 2.67 10.45 9.58
C ILE A 126 3.16 10.56 8.14
N THR A 127 2.64 9.70 7.26
CA THR A 127 2.88 9.82 5.82
C THR A 127 2.14 11.05 5.28
N MET A 128 2.86 11.94 4.62
CA MET A 128 2.32 13.20 4.12
C MET A 128 2.48 13.30 2.61
N VAL A 129 1.48 13.88 1.96
CA VAL A 129 1.59 14.25 0.54
C VAL A 129 2.67 15.33 0.35
N PRO A 130 3.28 15.45 -0.85
CA PRO A 130 4.48 16.30 -1.03
C PRO A 130 4.22 17.78 -0.74
N PHE A 131 3.00 18.23 -0.99
CA PHE A 131 2.57 19.60 -0.68
C PHE A 131 2.65 19.89 0.82
N VAL A 132 2.16 18.98 1.68
CA VAL A 132 2.18 19.15 3.14
C VAL A 132 3.61 19.07 3.67
N GLN A 133 4.44 18.16 3.13
CA GLN A 133 5.87 18.12 3.45
C GLN A 133 6.55 19.46 3.13
N SER A 134 6.24 20.05 1.97
CA SER A 134 6.82 21.32 1.53
C SER A 134 6.41 22.48 2.45
N ILE A 135 5.15 22.52 2.90
CA ILE A 135 4.67 23.54 3.86
C ILE A 135 5.46 23.45 5.16
N LEU A 136 5.56 22.24 5.75
CA LEU A 136 6.27 22.05 7.01
C LEU A 136 7.75 22.38 6.87
N LYS A 137 8.41 21.86 5.83
CA LYS A 137 9.82 22.13 5.53
C LYS A 137 10.09 23.63 5.45
N ASN A 138 9.36 24.34 4.59
CA ASN A 138 9.60 25.77 4.38
C ASN A 138 9.34 26.61 5.63
N ALA A 139 8.30 26.27 6.40
CA ALA A 139 7.98 26.97 7.64
C ALA A 139 9.08 26.78 8.71
N ILE A 140 9.53 25.54 8.91
CA ILE A 140 10.55 25.23 9.91
C ILE A 140 11.93 25.73 9.49
N GLU A 141 12.33 25.56 8.22
CA GLU A 141 13.59 26.11 7.70
C GLU A 141 13.63 27.65 7.80
N GLY A 142 12.52 28.33 7.52
CA GLY A 142 12.43 29.79 7.62
C GLY A 142 12.73 30.31 9.02
N ILE A 143 12.32 29.56 10.06
CA ILE A 143 12.64 29.88 11.45
C ILE A 143 14.09 29.51 11.76
N ALA A 144 14.54 28.32 11.35
CA ALA A 144 15.86 27.80 11.69
C ALA A 144 17.01 28.64 11.09
N LYS A 145 16.83 29.20 9.88
CA LYS A 145 17.84 30.03 9.20
C LYS A 145 18.21 31.30 9.95
N GLU A 146 17.32 31.82 10.80
CA GLU A 146 17.57 33.00 11.63
C GLU A 146 18.30 32.68 12.94
N LEU A 147 18.53 31.39 13.25
CA LEU A 147 19.15 30.94 14.49
C LEU A 147 20.66 30.70 14.33
N SER A 148 21.42 31.04 15.38
CA SER A 148 22.85 30.75 15.44
C SER A 148 23.11 29.24 15.46
N GLY A 149 24.04 28.77 14.62
CA GLY A 149 24.38 27.35 14.50
C GLY A 149 23.65 26.60 13.38
N TYR A 150 22.78 27.27 12.63
CA TYR A 150 22.21 26.72 11.40
C TYR A 150 23.31 26.36 10.38
N THR A 151 23.11 25.23 9.68
CA THR A 151 23.93 24.80 8.55
C THR A 151 23.03 24.30 7.44
N GLU A 152 23.37 24.53 6.17
CA GLU A 152 22.49 24.21 5.04
C GLU A 152 22.14 22.73 4.90
N ASN A 153 23.03 21.83 5.34
CA ASN A 153 22.87 20.39 5.22
C ASN A 153 22.74 19.69 6.59
N GLY A 154 22.50 20.45 7.66
CA GLY A 154 22.28 19.90 8.99
C GLY A 154 20.82 19.51 9.20
N ASP A 155 20.59 18.48 9.99
CA ASP A 155 19.23 18.08 10.39
C ASP A 155 18.59 19.17 11.27
N ILE A 156 17.28 19.40 11.06
CA ILE A 156 16.47 20.29 11.88
C ILE A 156 15.40 19.46 12.57
N GLU A 157 15.51 19.34 13.89
CA GLU A 157 14.51 18.65 14.71
C GLU A 157 13.68 19.64 15.53
N VAL A 158 12.35 19.54 15.43
CA VAL A 158 11.42 20.34 16.23
C VAL A 158 10.57 19.41 17.09
N CYS A 159 10.65 19.59 18.41
CA CYS A 159 9.87 18.82 19.38
C CYS A 159 9.01 19.75 20.23
N ILE A 160 7.68 19.56 20.16
CA ILE A 160 6.72 20.30 20.98
C ILE A 160 6.40 19.46 22.21
N LYS A 161 6.90 19.89 23.38
CA LYS A 161 6.60 19.23 24.67
C LYS A 161 5.19 19.60 25.12
N ARG A 162 4.40 18.60 25.51
CA ARG A 162 3.06 18.74 26.08
C ARG A 162 2.97 17.94 27.37
#